data_AF-A0A4Q5QFN3-F1
#
_entry.id   AF-A0A4Q5QFN3-F1
#
_cell.length_a   1.000
_cell.length_b   1.000
_cell.length_c   1.000
_cell.angle_alpha   90.00
_cell.angle_beta   90.00
_cell.angle_gamma   90.00
#
_symmetry.space_group_name_H-M   'P 1'
#
loop_
_entity.id
_entity.type
_entity.pdbx_description
1 polymer ?
#
loop_
_entity_poly.entity_id
_entity_poly.type
_entity_poly.pdbx_seq_one_letter_code
_entity_poly.pdbx_strand_id
1 'polypeptide(L)'
;MNIAIRNPVIRKPLISGDGEGSVQVSLDPKDRIDTAKVFAVYGKGGIGKSTTSSNLSAAFSLLGKRVLQIGCDPKHDSTFTLTKQLLPTVIDVLESV
;
A
#
# COMPACT_ATOMS: atom_id res chain seq x y z
N MET A 1 -9.97 -8.14 -11.17
CA MET A 1 -9.19 -7.65 -10.03
C MET A 1 -7.80 -8.21 -10.18
N ASN A 2 -6.78 -7.36 -10.26
CA ASN A 2 -5.43 -7.80 -10.58
C ASN A 2 -4.53 -7.56 -9.37
N ILE A 3 -4.04 -8.65 -8.76
CA ILE A 3 -3.06 -8.60 -7.69
C ILE A 3 -1.69 -8.79 -8.34
N ALA A 4 -0.88 -7.74 -8.35
CA ALA A 4 0.47 -7.84 -8.84
C ALA A 4 1.36 -8.39 -7.72
N ILE A 5 1.82 -9.64 -7.88
CA ILE A 5 2.91 -10.20 -7.07
C ILE A 5 4.21 -9.78 -7.74
N ARG A 6 4.88 -8.78 -7.19
CA ARG A 6 6.18 -8.36 -7.69
C ARG A 6 7.26 -8.98 -6.81
N ASN A 7 8.13 -9.81 -7.39
CA ASN A 7 9.45 -9.96 -6.79
C ASN A 7 10.10 -8.57 -6.77
N PRO A 8 10.76 -8.15 -5.67
CA PRO A 8 11.44 -6.88 -5.61
C PRO A 8 12.62 -6.88 -6.58
N VAL A 9 12.34 -6.61 -7.85
CA VAL A 9 13.35 -6.37 -8.87
C VAL A 9 13.55 -4.87 -8.90
N ILE A 10 14.76 -4.43 -8.58
CA ILE A 10 15.21 -3.05 -8.69
C ILE A 10 15.09 -2.66 -10.17
N ARG A 11 13.98 -2.00 -10.53
CA ARG A 11 13.91 -1.27 -11.80
C ARG A 11 14.57 0.07 -11.55
N LYS A 12 15.53 0.44 -12.40
CA LYS A 12 16.00 1.83 -12.54
C LYS A 12 14.74 2.72 -12.62
N PRO A 13 14.62 3.78 -11.81
CA PRO A 13 13.40 4.58 -11.82
C PRO A 13 13.18 5.04 -13.26
N LEU A 14 11.98 4.78 -13.80
CA LEU A 14 11.56 5.48 -14.99
C LEU A 14 11.42 6.94 -14.56
N ILE A 15 12.35 7.78 -15.02
CA ILE A 15 12.32 9.24 -14.83
C ILE A 15 11.22 9.77 -15.77
N SER A 16 9.98 9.46 -15.46
CA SER A 16 8.82 10.09 -16.04
C SER A 16 7.99 10.52 -14.84
N GLY A 17 8.05 11.80 -14.51
CA GLY A 17 7.28 12.38 -13.41
C GLY A 17 5.78 12.06 -13.57
N ASP A 18 5.08 11.92 -12.45
CA ASP A 18 3.68 11.53 -12.39
C ASP A 18 2.70 12.72 -12.51
N GLY A 19 3.18 13.89 -12.95
CA GLY A 19 2.39 15.11 -13.16
C GLY A 19 2.99 16.32 -12.45
N GLU A 20 2.44 17.51 -12.68
CA GLU A 20 2.85 18.72 -11.95
C GLU A 20 2.45 18.61 -10.46
N GLY A 21 3.42 18.82 -9.56
CA GLY A 21 3.20 18.98 -8.11
C GLY A 21 3.54 17.78 -7.23
N SER A 22 3.87 16.62 -7.78
CA SER A 22 4.24 15.42 -7.00
C SER A 22 5.75 15.30 -6.80
N VAL A 23 6.21 15.35 -5.55
CA VAL A 23 7.59 15.02 -5.19
C VAL A 23 7.69 13.51 -4.99
N GLN A 24 8.42 12.82 -5.87
CA GLN A 24 8.69 11.39 -5.72
C GLN A 24 9.85 11.15 -4.76
N VAL A 25 9.55 10.53 -3.62
CA VAL A 25 10.59 10.04 -2.69
C VAL A 25 11.09 8.70 -3.21
N SER A 26 12.34 8.68 -3.67
CA SER A 26 13.02 7.42 -3.97
C SER A 26 13.61 6.85 -2.69
N LEU A 27 13.45 5.54 -2.48
CA LEU A 27 14.18 4.83 -1.43
C LEU A 27 15.69 5.00 -1.66
N ASP A 28 16.46 5.13 -0.58
CA ASP A 28 17.91 5.06 -0.68
C ASP A 28 18.27 3.72 -1.35
N PRO A 29 19.13 3.69 -2.39
CA PRO A 29 19.55 2.45 -3.04
C PRO A 29 20.11 1.38 -2.09
N LYS A 30 20.54 1.76 -0.89
CA LYS A 30 20.99 0.86 0.19
C LYS A 30 19.83 0.19 0.93
N ASP A 31 18.66 0.82 0.97
CA ASP A 31 17.47 0.26 1.61
C ASP A 31 16.84 -0.79 0.70
N ARG A 32 16.69 -2.02 1.22
CA ARG A 32 16.10 -3.13 0.46
C ARG A 32 15.03 -3.84 1.27
N ILE A 33 13.93 -4.17 0.59
CA ILE A 33 12.89 -5.04 1.11
C ILE A 33 13.23 -6.48 0.69
N ASP A 34 14.13 -7.12 1.43
CA ASP A 34 14.69 -8.42 1.03
C ASP A 34 13.82 -9.62 1.44
N THR A 35 13.05 -9.49 2.52
CA THR A 35 12.35 -10.63 3.15
C THR A 35 10.83 -10.58 3.04
N ALA A 36 10.25 -9.39 2.87
CA ALA A 36 8.81 -9.23 2.78
C ALA A 36 8.32 -9.44 1.34
N LYS A 37 7.23 -10.21 1.19
CA LYS A 37 6.51 -10.30 -0.08
C LYS A 37 5.60 -9.08 -0.22
N VAL A 38 5.78 -8.32 -1.30
CA VAL A 38 5.01 -7.08 -1.54
C VAL A 38 3.93 -7.34 -2.59
N PHE A 39 2.70 -7.02 -2.21
CA PHE A 39 1.52 -7.14 -3.08
C PHE A 39 0.92 -5.76 -3.31
N ALA A 40 0.60 -5.45 -4.56
CA ALA A 40 -0.12 -4.23 -4.91
C ALA A 40 -1.47 -4.59 -5.57
N VAL A 41 -2.55 -4.04 -5.03
CA VAL A 41 -3.93 -4.35 -5.41
C VAL A 41 -4.54 -3.17 -6.15
N TYR A 42 -4.81 -3.34 -7.44
CA TYR A 42 -5.35 -2.29 -8.32
C TYR A 42 -6.75 -2.64 -8.86
N GLY A 43 -7.48 -1.60 -9.25
CA GLY A 43 -8.81 -1.73 -9.84
C GLY A 43 -9.67 -0.46 -9.74
N LYS A 44 -10.80 -0.47 -10.45
CA LYS A 44 -11.80 0.61 -10.42
C LYS A 44 -12.35 0.84 -9.00
N GLY A 45 -12.86 2.04 -8.73
CA GLY A 45 -13.64 2.32 -7.53
C GLY A 45 -14.82 1.35 -7.37
N GLY A 46 -15.08 0.90 -6.14
CA GLY A 46 -16.20 0.01 -5.82
C GLY A 46 -16.03 -1.48 -6.18
N ILE A 47 -14.93 -1.90 -6.83
CA ILE A 47 -14.73 -3.32 -7.23
C ILE A 47 -14.32 -4.26 -6.08
N GLY A 48 -14.22 -3.75 -4.85
CA GLY A 48 -13.84 -4.55 -3.68
C GLY A 48 -12.35 -4.58 -3.33
N LYS A 49 -11.54 -3.62 -3.82
CA LYS A 49 -10.09 -3.53 -3.50
C LYS A 49 -9.80 -3.62 -2.00
N SER A 50 -10.37 -2.69 -1.23
CA SER A 50 -10.22 -2.61 0.23
C SER A 50 -10.68 -3.90 0.93
N THR A 51 -11.80 -4.46 0.46
CA THR A 51 -12.37 -5.71 1.01
C THR A 51 -11.40 -6.87 0.82
N THR A 52 -10.85 -7.06 -0.38
CA THR A 52 -9.89 -8.15 -0.63
C THR A 52 -8.57 -7.91 0.10
N SER A 53 -8.04 -6.69 0.10
CA SER A 53 -6.79 -6.38 0.80
C SER A 53 -6.89 -6.69 2.30
N SER A 54 -7.98 -6.28 2.95
CA SER A 54 -8.20 -6.56 4.36
C SER A 54 -8.37 -8.04 4.67
N ASN A 55 -9.10 -8.79 3.84
CA ASN A 55 -9.24 -10.22 4.03
C ASN A 55 -7.92 -10.97 3.78
N LEU A 56 -7.14 -10.55 2.79
CA LEU A 56 -5.81 -11.11 2.53
C LEU A 56 -4.86 -10.88 3.71
N SER A 57 -4.88 -9.68 4.28
CA SER A 57 -4.09 -9.34 5.47
C SER A 57 -4.49 -10.19 6.68
N ALA A 58 -5.79 -10.34 6.94
CA ALA A 58 -6.30 -11.21 7.99
C ALA A 58 -5.88 -12.67 7.78
N ALA A 59 -6.02 -13.18 6.55
CA ALA A 59 -5.62 -14.55 6.21
C ALA A 59 -4.12 -14.79 6.42
N PHE A 60 -3.25 -13.87 5.99
CA PHE A 60 -1.81 -13.99 6.22
C PHE A 60 -1.45 -13.92 7.70
N SER A 61 -2.14 -13.09 8.48
CA SER A 61 -1.97 -13.06 9.93
C SER A 61 -2.33 -14.41 10.58
N LEU A 62 -3.43 -15.03 10.15
CA LEU A 62 -3.84 -16.36 10.63
C LEU A 62 -2.85 -17.47 10.23
N LEU A 63 -2.12 -17.29 9.14
CA LEU A 63 -1.01 -18.16 8.72
C LEU A 63 0.33 -17.85 9.45
N GLY A 64 0.28 -17.08 10.53
CA GLY A 64 1.43 -16.73 11.36
C GLY A 64 2.41 -15.76 10.69
N LYS A 65 1.97 -14.99 9.69
CA LYS A 65 2.81 -13.98 9.03
C LYS A 65 2.60 -12.61 9.69
N ARG A 66 3.69 -11.84 9.80
CA ARG A 66 3.60 -10.41 10.10
C ARG A 66 3.15 -9.68 8.84
N VAL A 67 2.13 -8.84 8.95
CA VAL A 67 1.49 -8.17 7.82
C VAL A 67 1.48 -6.66 8.05
N LEU A 68 1.83 -5.91 7.00
CA LEU A 68 1.65 -4.46 6.93
C LEU A 68 0.71 -4.15 5.76
N GLN A 69 -0.44 -3.55 6.07
CA GLN A 69 -1.39 -3.07 5.06
C GLN A 69 -1.31 -1.55 4.96
N ILE A 70 -1.04 -1.03 3.77
CA ILE A 70 -0.95 0.41 3.49
C ILE A 70 -2.11 0.78 2.55
N GLY A 71 -2.90 1.78 2.95
CA GLY A 71 -3.94 2.35 2.12
C GLY A 71 -3.38 3.41 1.17
N CYS A 72 -3.56 3.22 -0.14
CA CYS A 72 -3.11 4.15 -1.18
C CYS A 72 -4.26 4.66 -2.06
N ASP A 73 -5.50 4.68 -1.53
CA ASP A 73 -6.70 5.15 -2.23
C ASP A 73 -7.25 6.37 -1.48
N PRO A 74 -7.62 7.46 -2.17
CA PRO A 74 -8.14 8.68 -1.52
C PRO A 74 -9.42 8.44 -0.71
N LYS A 75 -10.13 7.33 -0.95
CA LYS A 75 -11.27 6.91 -0.13
C LYS A 75 -10.89 6.58 1.33
N HIS A 76 -9.60 6.38 1.64
CA HIS A 76 -9.01 6.22 2.99
C HIS A 76 -9.65 5.16 3.93
N ASP A 77 -10.60 4.36 3.47
CA ASP A 77 -11.32 3.34 4.24
C ASP A 77 -10.70 1.94 4.15
N SER A 78 -9.51 1.82 3.54
CA SER A 78 -8.95 0.52 3.15
C SER A 78 -8.68 -0.44 4.32
N THR A 79 -8.36 0.09 5.50
CA THR A 79 -8.06 -0.66 6.73
C THR A 79 -9.26 -0.76 7.68
N PHE A 80 -10.38 -0.07 7.37
CA PHE A 80 -11.54 0.05 8.26
C PHE A 80 -12.08 -1.29 8.75
N THR A 81 -12.16 -2.29 7.87
CA THR A 81 -12.71 -3.61 8.25
C THR A 81 -11.81 -4.36 9.26
N LEU A 82 -10.52 -4.03 9.31
CA LEU A 82 -9.55 -4.59 10.27
C LEU A 82 -9.55 -3.82 11.58
N THR A 83 -9.52 -2.50 11.51
CA THR A 83 -9.37 -1.60 12.68
C THR A 83 -10.69 -1.28 13.36
N LYS A 84 -11.82 -1.46 12.65
CA LYS A 84 -13.18 -1.07 13.03
C LYS A 84 -13.36 0.44 13.26
N GLN A 85 -12.43 1.25 12.79
CA GLN A 85 -12.45 2.71 12.89
C GLN A 85 -11.62 3.33 11.76
N LEU A 86 -11.92 4.58 11.41
CA LEU A 86 -11.08 5.37 10.52
C LEU A 86 -9.87 5.84 11.32
N LEU A 87 -8.69 5.35 10.96
CA LEU A 87 -7.44 5.79 11.56
C LEU A 87 -7.03 7.14 10.97
N PRO A 88 -6.30 7.99 11.73
CA PRO A 88 -5.62 9.15 11.16
C PRO A 88 -4.78 8.73 9.96
N THR A 89 -4.98 9.42 8.85
CA THR A 89 -4.22 9.21 7.63
C THR A 89 -2.86 9.89 7.72
N VAL A 90 -1.96 9.57 6.78
CA VAL A 90 -0.66 10.25 6.69
C VAL A 90 -0.84 11.75 6.45
N ILE A 91 -1.85 12.15 5.65
CA ILE A 91 -2.09 13.56 5.38
C ILE A 91 -2.57 14.29 6.64
N ASP A 92 -3.47 13.69 7.42
CA ASP A 92 -3.94 14.28 8.69
C ASP A 92 -2.79 14.56 9.66
N VAL A 93 -1.81 13.65 9.71
CA VAL A 93 -0.62 13.81 10.57
C VAL A 93 0.31 14.88 10.02
N LEU A 94 0.51 14.95 8.70
CA LEU A 94 1.37 15.95 8.08
C LEU A 94 0.80 17.37 8.16
N GLU A 95 -0.52 17.53 8.22
CA GLU A 95 -1.16 18.83 8.45
C GLU A 95 -1.00 19.33 9.90
N SER A 96 -0.60 18.45 10.83
CA SER A 96 -0.41 18.78 12.24
C SER A 96 1.00 19.26 12.60
N VAL A 97 1.95 19.18 11.67
CA VAL A 97 3.37 19.58 11.84
C VAL A 97 3.69 20.86 11.08
#